data_AF-A0A8T2ILJ4-F1
#
_entry.id   AF-A0A8T2ILJ4-F1
#
_cell.length_a   1.000
_cell.length_b   1.000
_cell.length_c   1.000
_cell.angle_alpha   90.00
_cell.angle_beta   90.00
_cell.angle_gamma   90.00
#
_symmetry.space_group_name_H-M   'P 1'
#
loop_
_entity.id
_entity.type
_entity.pdbx_description
1 polymer ?
#
loop_
_entity_poly.entity_id
_entity_poly.type
_entity_poly.pdbx_seq_one_letter_code
_entity_poly.pdbx_strand_id
1 'polypeptide(L)' 'MVEVGTDGSVYGVDSNGCAYKRRGICPKIPMGTSWVQLRPCKGFKHLSYDSGFLWLITQAGNVLKCAVPVSVVPTLL' A
#
# COMPACT_ATOMS: atom_id res chain seq x y z
N MET A 1 2.23 -9.22 5.86
CA MET A 1 0.89 -9.37 5.24
C MET A 1 0.84 -8.57 3.94
N VAL A 2 -0.09 -8.91 3.06
CA VAL A 2 -0.30 -8.22 1.77
C VAL A 2 -1.81 -8.06 1.56
N GLU A 3 -2.22 -6.92 1.02
CA GLU A 3 -3.61 -6.56 0.73
C GLU A 3 -3.75 -6.05 -0.71
N VAL A 4 -4.92 -6.26 -1.31
CA VAL A 4 -5.25 -5.85 -2.68
C VAL A 4 -6.53 -5.02 -2.66
N GLY A 5 -6.48 -3.78 -3.16
CA GLY A 5 -7.64 -2.90 -3.29
C GLY A 5 -8.47 -3.18 -4.55
N THR A 6 -9.68 -2.62 -4.61
CA THR A 6 -10.58 -2.79 -5.77
C THR A 6 -10.03 -2.22 -7.08
N ASP A 7 -9.11 -1.25 -7.00
CA ASP A 7 -8.41 -0.65 -8.14
C ASP A 7 -7.16 -1.44 -8.59
N GLY A 8 -6.89 -2.61 -7.98
CA GLY A 8 -5.71 -3.43 -8.26
C GLY A 8 -4.43 -2.97 -7.57
N SER A 9 -4.47 -1.91 -6.75
CA SER A 9 -3.33 -1.50 -5.95
C SER A 9 -3.01 -2.55 -4.89
N VAL A 10 -1.72 -2.84 -4.72
CA VAL A 10 -1.25 -3.82 -3.74
C VAL A 10 -0.33 -3.14 -2.73
N TYR A 11 -0.60 -3.39 -1.46
CA TYR A 11 0.17 -2.88 -0.33
C TYR A 11 0.57 -4.02 0.59
N GLY A 12 1.65 -3.85 1.34
CA GLY A 12 2.08 -4.85 2.32
C GLY A 12 2.89 -4.26 3.45
N VAL A 13 2.87 -4.93 4.59
CA VAL A 13 3.76 -4.63 5.73
C VAL A 13 4.60 -5.86 6.06
N ASP A 14 5.90 -5.64 6.23
CA ASP A 14 6.88 -6.67 6.60
C ASP A 14 6.96 -6.89 8.12
N SER A 15 7.76 -7.87 8.55
CA SER A 15 7.95 -8.19 9.98
C SER A 15 8.67 -7.09 10.77
N ASN A 16 9.35 -6.16 10.11
CA ASN A 16 9.98 -5.00 10.74
C ASN A 16 9.00 -3.83 10.90
N GLY A 17 7.75 -4.01 10.48
CA GLY A 17 6.69 -3.00 10.51
C GLY A 17 6.84 -1.95 9.41
N CYS A 18 7.58 -2.24 8.34
CA CYS A 18 7.73 -1.35 7.20
C CYS A 18 6.59 -1.55 6.19
N ALA A 19 5.95 -0.44 5.79
CA ALA A 19 4.89 -0.46 4.78
C ALA A 19 5.47 -0.23 3.37
N TYR A 20 4.89 -0.92 2.38
CA TYR A 20 5.31 -0.87 0.98
C TYR A 20 4.10 -0.81 0.05
N LYS A 21 4.28 -0.18 -1.11
CA LYS A 21 3.39 -0.26 -2.28
C LYS A 21 4.03 -1.14 -3.36
N ARG A 22 3.27 -2.02 -3.99
CA ARG A 22 3.70 -2.72 -5.21
C ARG A 22 3.53 -1.78 -6.40
N ARG A 23 4.63 -1.55 -7.13
CA ARG A 23 4.68 -0.66 -8.30
C ARG A 23 4.54 -1.46 -9.59
N GLY A 24 4.01 -0.81 -10.63
CA GLY A 24 4.01 -1.34 -12.00
C GLY A 24 2.96 -2.40 -12.26
N ILE A 25 1.95 -2.53 -11.38
CA ILE A 25 0.80 -3.40 -11.64
C ILE A 25 -0.03 -2.78 -12.74
N CYS A 26 -0.36 -3.58 -13.75
CA CYS A 26 -1.35 -3.29 -14.76
C CYS A 26 -1.91 -4.62 -15.31
N PRO A 27 -2.99 -4.62 -16.12
CA PRO A 27 -3.57 -5.86 -16.65
C PRO A 27 -2.56 -6.74 -17.41
N LYS A 28 -1.54 -6.15 -18.06
CA LYS A 28 -0.47 -6.87 -18.77
C LYS A 28 0.66 -7.36 -17.87
N ILE A 29 0.85 -6.75 -16.69
CA ILE A 29 1.91 -7.06 -15.73
C ILE A 29 1.28 -7.19 -14.34
N PRO A 30 0.45 -8.21 -14.09
CA PRO A 30 -0.31 -8.33 -12.84
C PRO A 30 0.60 -8.52 -11.61
N MET A 31 1.79 -9.10 -11.79
CA MET A 31 2.76 -9.23 -10.70
C MET A 31 3.42 -7.90 -10.30
N GLY A 32 3.28 -6.83 -11.09
CA GLY A 32 4.05 -5.60 -10.95
C GLY A 32 5.56 -5.79 -11.13
N THR A 33 6.33 -4.72 -10.90
CA THR A 33 7.78 -4.69 -11.16
C THR A 33 8.62 -4.66 -9.91
N SER A 34 8.19 -3.96 -8.85
CA SER A 34 8.99 -3.79 -7.64
C SER A 34 8.15 -3.36 -6.45
N TRP A 35 8.70 -3.50 -5.24
CA TRP A 35 8.15 -2.89 -4.03
C TRP A 35 8.80 -1.52 -3.78
N VAL A 36 8.01 -0.54 -3.36
CA VAL A 36 8.48 0.80 -2.97
C VAL A 36 8.08 1.03 -1.51
N GLN A 37 9.05 1.34 -0.65
CA GLN A 37 8.80 1.60 0.76
C GLN A 37 8.10 2.95 0.95
N LEU A 38 7.07 2.96 1.79
CA LEU A 38 6.34 4.16 2.18
C LEU A 38 7.01 4.83 3.38
N ARG A 39 6.81 6.14 3.54
CA ARG A 39 7.25 6.89 4.71
C ARG A 39 6.03 7.35 5.53
N PRO A 40 6.10 7.30 6.88
CA PRO A 40 7.19 6.77 7.68
C PRO A 40 7.36 5.26 7.51
N CYS A 41 8.58 4.77 7.66
CA CYS A 41 8.96 3.43 7.21
C CYS A 41 8.78 2.33 8.26
N LYS A 42 8.30 2.62 9.47
CA LYS A 42 8.21 1.65 10.57
C LYS A 42 7.00 1.94 11.47
N GLY A 43 6.66 0.97 12.31
CA GLY A 43 5.68 1.13 13.37
C GLY A 43 4.28 0.66 13.00
N PHE A 44 4.12 -0.10 11.91
CA PHE A 44 2.84 -0.66 11.49
C PHE A 44 2.77 -2.16 11.75
N LYS A 45 1.58 -2.62 12.15
CA LYS A 45 1.24 -4.03 12.39
C LYS A 45 0.34 -4.57 11.30
N HIS A 46 -0.64 -3.77 10.86
CA HIS A 46 -1.56 -4.11 9.79
C HIS A 46 -1.75 -2.93 8.85
N LEU A 47 -2.15 -3.22 7.62
CA LEU A 47 -2.66 -2.22 6.69
C LEU A 47 -3.85 -2.76 5.90
N SER A 48 -4.64 -1.86 5.30
CA SER A 48 -5.60 -2.14 4.24
C SER A 48 -5.69 -0.92 3.34
N TYR A 49 -6.06 -1.12 2.08
CA TYR A 49 -6.20 -0.02 1.12
C TYR A 49 -7.45 -0.24 0.29
N ASP A 50 -8.25 0.82 0.15
CA ASP A 50 -9.30 0.88 -0.86
C ASP A 50 -9.68 2.33 -1.17
N SER A 51 -10.22 2.57 -2.37
CA SER A 51 -10.82 3.84 -2.78
C SER A 51 -9.95 5.07 -2.47
N GLY A 52 -8.63 4.97 -2.70
CA GLY A 52 -7.67 6.07 -2.50
C GLY A 52 -7.25 6.32 -1.05
N PHE A 53 -7.65 5.47 -0.10
CA PHE A 53 -7.28 5.60 1.30
C PHE A 53 -6.49 4.38 1.78
N LEU A 54 -5.35 4.66 2.41
CA LEU A 54 -4.57 3.68 3.16
C LEU A 54 -4.96 3.75 4.64
N TRP A 55 -5.37 2.62 5.18
CA TRP A 55 -5.67 2.43 6.59
C TRP A 55 -4.55 1.63 7.24
N LEU A 56 -4.07 2.11 8.39
CA LEU A 56 -2.91 1.54 9.07
C LEU A 56 -3.26 1.27 10.54
N ILE A 57 -2.79 0.14 11.05
CA ILE A 57 -2.78 -0.15 12.48
C ILE A 57 -1.34 -0.05 12.95
N THR A 58 -1.07 0.84 13.91
CA THR A 58 0.27 0.97 14.49
C THR A 58 0.58 -0.19 15.44
N GLN A 59 1.84 -0.36 15.81
CA GLN A 59 2.24 -1.33 16.85
C GLN A 59 1.56 -1.06 18.20
N ALA A 60 1.21 0.20 18.48
CA ALA A 60 0.45 0.60 19.68
C ALA A 60 -1.07 0.38 19.55
N GLY A 61 -1.57 -0.12 18.42
CA GLY A 61 -3.00 -0.35 18.18
C GLY A 61 -3.79 0.87 17.70
N ASN A 62 -3.14 1.99 17.44
CA ASN A 62 -3.80 3.19 16.90
C ASN A 62 -4.17 2.97 15.43
N VAL A 63 -5.33 3.48 15.03
CA VAL A 63 -5.79 3.48 13.63
C VAL A 63 -5.45 4.81 12.98
N LEU A 64 -4.79 4.76 11.82
CA LEU A 64 -4.48 5.93 11.00
C LEU A 64 -5.16 5.81 9.64
N LYS A 65 -5.61 6.95 9.11
CA LYS A 65 -6.15 7.09 7.76
C LYS A 65 -5.26 8.04 6.96
N CYS A 66 -4.79 7.60 5.80
CA CYS A 66 -3.96 8.41 4.90
C CYS A 66 -4.60 8.47 3.51
N ALA A 67 -4.81 9.68 2.99
CA ALA A 67 -5.19 9.86 1.59
C ALA A 67 -3.97 9.56 0.70
N VAL A 68 -4.13 8.71 -0.29
CA VAL A 68 -3.11 8.42 -1.30
C VAL A 68 -3.42 9.30 -2.51
N PRO A 69 -2.53 10.23 -2.90
CA PRO A 69 -2.77 11.10 -4.05
C PRO A 69 -3.01 10.29 -5.33
N VAL A 70 -3.95 10.73 -6.15
CA VAL A 70 -4.27 10.09 -7.45
C VAL A 70 -3.06 10.11 -8.41
N SER A 71 -2.10 11.02 -8.19
CA SER A 71 -0.85 11.11 -8.97
C SER A 71 0.15 9.97 -8.77
N VAL A 72 -0.12 9.03 -7.86
CA VAL A 72 0.68 7.79 -7.69
C VAL A 72 0.01 6.56 -8.31
N VAL A 73 -1.09 6.77 -9.04
CA VAL A 73 -1.68 5.79 -9.97
C VAL A 73 -1.02 6.06 -11.32
N PRO A 74 -0.31 5.10 -11.93
CA PRO A 74 0.01 5.23 -13.34
C PRO A 74 -1.33 5.26 -14.06
N THR A 75 -1.72 6.42 -14.57
CA THR A 75 -2.82 6.55 -15.52
C THR A 75 -2.47 5.66 -16.70
N LEU A 76 -3.02 4.45 -16.73
CA LEU A 76 -2.99 3.56 -17.87
C LEU A 76 -4.43 3.43 -18.35
N LEU A 77 -4.89 4.49 -19.00
CA LEU A 77 -5.55 4.32 -20.29
C LEU A 77 -4.45 4.15 -21.34
#